data_AF-A0A6N4JRM3-F1
#
_entry.id   AF-A0A6N4JRM3-F1
#
_cell.length_a   1.000
_cell.length_b   1.000
_cell.length_c   1.000
_cell.angle_alpha   90.00
_cell.angle_beta   90.00
_cell.angle_gamma   90.00
#
_symmetry.space_group_name_H-M   'P 1'
#
loop_
_entity.id
_entity.type
_entity.pdbx_description
1 polymer ?
#
loop_
_entity_poly.entity_id
_entity_poly.type
_entity_poly.pdbx_seq_one_letter_code
_entity_poly.pdbx_strand_id
1 'polypeptide(L)' 'MAKTLRTSDGDVLDTLCYRFYGALQGTVEAVYEANPGLANRPQPFPAGVEILMPDLDAPRVEAVQLWT' A
#
# COMPACT_ATOMS: atom_id res chain seq x y z
N MET A 1 3.39 9.53 10.01
CA MET A 1 2.90 8.75 11.16
C MET A 1 2.16 7.52 10.66
N ALA A 2 2.56 6.34 11.14
CA ALA A 2 1.93 5.08 10.78
C ALA A 2 0.42 5.14 11.04
N LYS A 3 -0.38 4.71 10.05
CA LYS A 3 -1.84 4.82 10.08
C LYS A 3 -2.46 3.45 9.87
N THR A 4 -3.43 3.08 10.71
CA THR A 4 -4.23 1.89 10.44
C THR A 4 -5.43 2.27 9.57
N LEU A 5 -5.61 1.55 8.47
CA LEU A 5 -6.78 1.64 7.59
C LEU A 5 -7.64 0.40 7.77
N ARG A 6 -8.93 0.54 7.46
CA ARG A 6 -9.88 -0.57 7.43
C ARG A 6 -10.45 -0.71 6.03
N THR A 7 -10.37 -1.90 5.47
CA THR A 7 -10.82 -2.18 4.10
C THR A 7 -12.35 -2.15 4.00
N SER A 8 -12.81 -1.82 2.80
CA SER A 8 -14.17 -2.07 2.30
C SER A 8 -14.17 -3.29 1.39
N ASP A 9 -15.36 -3.80 1.06
CA ASP A 9 -15.48 -4.97 0.19
C ASP A 9 -14.97 -4.65 -1.21
N GLY A 10 -14.07 -5.48 -1.74
CA GLY A 10 -13.45 -5.29 -3.04
C GLY A 10 -12.17 -4.44 -3.03
N ASP A 11 -11.67 -4.02 -1.86
CA ASP A 11 -10.40 -3.29 -1.78
C ASP A 11 -9.21 -4.17 -2.18
N VAL A 12 -8.28 -3.58 -2.95
CA VAL A 12 -7.04 -4.23 -3.38
C VAL A 12 -5.86 -3.51 -2.75
N LEU A 13 -4.87 -4.27 -2.27
CA LEU A 13 -3.73 -3.71 -1.54
C LEU A 13 -2.98 -2.66 -2.34
N ASP A 14 -2.66 -2.95 -3.60
CA ASP A 14 -1.94 -2.02 -4.48
C ASP A 14 -2.70 -0.69 -4.62
N THR A 15 -4.03 -0.75 -4.78
CA THR A 15 -4.86 0.47 -4.85
C THR A 15 -4.81 1.26 -3.55
N LEU A 16 -4.86 0.59 -2.39
CA LEU A 16 -4.74 1.23 -1.09
C LEU A 16 -3.35 1.87 -0.90
N CYS A 17 -2.28 1.15 -1.25
CA CYS A 17 -0.92 1.66 -1.22
C CYS A 17 -0.74 2.88 -2.11
N TYR A 18 -1.21 2.84 -3.36
CA TYR A 18 -1.13 3.97 -4.28
C TYR A 18 -1.92 5.19 -3.77
N ARG A 19 -3.14 4.97 -3.24
CA ARG A 19 -3.95 6.07 -2.69
C ARG A 19 -3.35 6.68 -1.44
N PHE A 20 -2.61 5.91 -0.64
CA PHE A 20 -2.03 6.37 0.62
C PHE A 20 -0.64 7.00 0.43
N TYR A 21 0.25 6.36 -0.34
CA TYR A 21 1.64 6.78 -0.53
C TYR A 21 1.90 7.53 -1.85
N GLY A 22 0.99 7.43 -2.84
CA GLY A 22 1.18 8.03 -4.17
C GLY A 22 2.10 7.25 -5.10
N ALA A 23 2.66 6.13 -4.65
CA ALA A 23 3.43 5.20 -5.48
C ALA A 23 3.24 3.75 -5.01
N LEU A 24 3.72 2.81 -5.82
CA LEU A 24 3.68 1.38 -5.51
C LEU A 24 5.04 0.81 -5.14
N GLN A 25 6.12 1.35 -5.72
CA GLN A 25 7.46 0.80 -5.58
C GLN A 25 7.92 0.76 -4.12
N GLY A 26 8.17 -0.45 -3.60
CA GLY A 26 8.61 -0.68 -2.22
C GLY A 26 7.53 -0.45 -1.15
N THR A 27 6.31 -0.06 -1.55
CA THR A 27 5.24 0.26 -0.59
C THR A 27 4.44 -0.97 -0.20
N VAL A 28 4.14 -1.85 -1.17
CA VAL A 28 3.35 -3.06 -0.95
C VAL A 28 4.13 -4.06 -0.10
N GLU A 29 5.42 -4.21 -0.40
CA GLU A 29 6.34 -5.05 0.35
C GLU A 29 6.46 -4.58 1.80
N ALA A 30 6.65 -3.28 2.01
CA ALA A 30 6.74 -2.73 3.36
C ALA A 30 5.42 -2.89 4.14
N VAL A 31 4.26 -2.79 3.47
CA VAL A 31 2.96 -3.07 4.12
C VAL A 31 2.85 -4.55 4.48
N TYR A 32 3.28 -5.49 3.63
CA TYR A 32 3.25 -6.91 4.00
C TYR A 32 4.17 -7.24 5.17
N GLU A 33 5.38 -6.69 5.20
CA GLU A 33 6.31 -6.85 6.33
C GLU A 33 5.73 -6.31 7.64
N ALA A 34 5.02 -5.17 7.57
CA ALA A 34 4.36 -4.57 8.73
C ALA A 34 3.07 -5.28 9.16
N ASN A 35 2.50 -6.17 8.33
CA ASN A 35 1.25 -6.88 8.58
C ASN A 35 1.39 -8.40 8.41
N PRO A 36 1.99 -9.10 9.40
CA PRO A 36 2.12 -10.55 9.35
C PRO A 36 0.78 -11.26 9.13
N GLY A 37 0.72 -12.14 8.13
CA GLY A 37 -0.48 -12.89 7.77
C GLY A 37 -1.46 -12.18 6.84
N LEU A 38 -1.24 -10.90 6.50
CA LEU A 38 -2.05 -10.21 5.50
C LEU A 38 -1.92 -10.86 4.11
N ALA A 39 -0.71 -11.30 3.74
CA ALA A 39 -0.43 -11.97 2.46
C ALA A 39 -1.17 -13.32 2.29
N ASN A 40 -1.61 -13.95 3.39
CA ASN A 40 -2.39 -15.19 3.34
C ASN A 40 -3.87 -14.95 3.06
N ARG A 41 -4.33 -13.69 3.11
CA ARG A 41 -5.73 -13.35 2.81
C ARG A 41 -5.89 -13.19 1.31
N PRO A 42 -6.91 -13.81 0.71
CA PRO A 42 -7.17 -13.63 -0.72
C PRO A 42 -7.55 -12.17 -0.98
N GLN A 43 -7.09 -11.66 -2.12
CA GLN A 43 -7.52 -10.39 -2.66
C GLN A 43 -8.56 -10.62 -3.77
N PRO A 44 -9.54 -9.71 -3.96
CA PRO A 44 -9.78 -8.48 -3.20
C PRO A 44 -10.17 -8.75 -1.74
N PHE A 45 -9.81 -7.85 -0.84
CA PHE A 45 -10.11 -7.99 0.57
C PHE A 45 -11.62 -7.81 0.83
N PRO A 46 -12.18 -8.58 1.79
CA PRO A 46 -13.50 -8.29 2.32
C PRO A 46 -13.49 -6.99 3.14
N ALA A 47 -14.66 -6.43 3.43
CA ALA A 47 -14.76 -5.32 4.36
C ALA A 47 -14.28 -5.71 5.77
N GLY A 48 -13.64 -4.77 6.46
CA GLY A 48 -13.26 -4.91 7.87
C GLY A 48 -11.87 -5.49 8.14
N VAL A 49 -11.02 -5.67 7.13
CA VAL A 49 -9.60 -6.01 7.34
C VAL A 49 -8.87 -4.77 7.80
N GLU A 50 -8.21 -4.85 8.94
CA GLU A 50 -7.33 -3.78 9.44
C GLU A 50 -5.93 -3.96 8.87
N ILE A 51 -5.40 -2.90 8.25
CA ILE A 51 -4.09 -2.86 7.62
C ILE A 51 -3.30 -1.70 8.20
N LEU A 52 -2.16 -2.00 8.81
CA LEU A 52 -1.19 -1.02 9.25
C LEU A 52 -0.42 -0.48 8.05
N MET A 53 -0.54 0.81 7.78
CA MET A 53 0.25 1.52 6.79
C MET A 53 1.48 2.09 7.51
N PRO A 54 2.68 1.50 7.35
CA PRO A 54 3.90 2.02 7.97
C PRO A 54 4.27 3.40 7.44
N ASP A 55 5.12 4.11 8.18
CA ASP A 55 5.74 5.32 7.66
C ASP A 55 6.81 4.97 6.64
N LEU A 56 6.58 5.38 5.40
CA LEU A 56 7.54 5.26 4.31
C LEU A 56 8.01 6.66 3.93
N ASP A 57 9.31 6.80 3.67
CA ASP A 57 9.82 8.01 3.05
C ASP A 57 9.15 8.17 1.68
N ALA A 58 8.70 9.40 1.40
CA ALA A 58 8.01 9.69 0.15
C ALA A 58 8.90 9.26 -1.02
N PRO A 59 8.40 8.40 -1.93
CA PRO A 59 9.19 7.95 -3.06
C PRO A 59 9.59 9.17 -3.88
N ARG A 60 10.90 9.33 -4.07
CA ARG A 60 11.45 10.39 -4.90
C ARG A 60 11.04 10.10 -6.33
N VAL A 61 10.02 10.79 -6.82
CA VAL A 61 9.65 10.74 -8.24
C VAL A 61 10.73 11.48 -9.02
N GLU A 62 11.72 10.74 -9.51
CA GLU A 62 12.68 11.28 -10.45
C GLU A 62 11.99 11.41 -11.81
N ALA A 63 11.75 12.65 -12.23
CA ALA A 63 11.16 12.93 -13.53
C ALA A 63 12.13 12.48 -14.63
N VAL A 64 11.75 11.47 -15.40
CA VAL A 64 12.49 11.06 -16.60
C VAL A 64 12.07 11.95 -17.76
N GLN A 65 13.03 12.69 -18.35
CA GLN A 65 12.82 13.35 -19.63
C GLN A 65 12.85 12.31 -20.74
N LEU A 66 11.71 12.10 -21.41
CA LEU A 66 11.58 11.09 -22.45
C LEU A 66 12.17 11.55 -23.80
N TRP A 67 12.29 12.87 -24.03
CA TRP A 67 12.77 13.45 -25.29
C TRP A 67 13.43 14.82 -25.06
N THR A 68 14.37 15.22 -25.93
CA THR A 68 15.01 16.55 -25.98
C THR A 68 14.75 17.20 -27.33
#